data_AF-A0A924F9B7-F1
#
_entry.id   AF-A0A924F9B7-F1
#
_cell.length_a   1.000
_cell.length_b   1.000
_cell.length_c   1.000
_cell.angle_alpha   90.00
_cell.angle_beta   90.00
_cell.angle_gamma   90.00
#
_symmetry.space_group_name_H-M   'P 1'
#
loop_
_entity.id
_entity.type
_entity.pdbx_description
1 polymer ?
#
loop_
_entity_poly.entity_id
_entity_poly.type
_entity_poly.pdbx_seq_one_letter_code
_entity_poly.pdbx_strand_id
1 'polypeptide(L)'
;MLVLWHDLRTYIRLDFRPGLYAATAGWLALLLTVNYWFNAEDAWIDVHQGQPIWPVLYFGLYATIYYVSVWLWTYFHHRQGLWRSGPFWLRSGVALVSYSVYSGFYGHVELSRTLFGGEVFVFLYYCLRNLQSILTIVLPLYVFYRLVDHPSRPLAFYGMTPKRKGLMLYAVLLAFMIPLITLASFQPDFLASYPTYHPTNASAFFGVPEWVTALIYELCYGWDFVPTELLFRGFLVIGMSAAFRGPVLPMVVWY
;
A
#
# COMPACT_ATOMS: atom_id res chain seq x y z
N MET A 1 3.06 -4.54 27.63
CA MET A 1 1.73 -5.01 27.17
C MET A 1 0.57 -4.22 27.79
N LEU A 2 0.52 -3.99 29.11
CA LEU A 2 -0.59 -3.27 29.77
C LEU A 2 -0.90 -1.87 29.21
N VAL A 3 0.13 -1.06 28.92
CA VAL A 3 -0.06 0.28 28.32
C VAL A 3 -0.62 0.18 26.90
N LEU A 4 -0.15 -0.79 26.11
CA LEU A 4 -0.58 -0.99 24.73
C LEU A 4 -2.05 -1.44 24.67
N TRP A 5 -2.46 -2.31 25.60
CA TRP A 5 -3.86 -2.70 25.79
C TRP A 5 -4.74 -1.52 26.21
N HIS A 6 -4.22 -0.64 27.07
CA HIS A 6 -4.94 0.56 27.49
C HIS A 6 -5.15 1.54 26.32
N ASP A 7 -4.13 1.79 25.51
CA ASP A 7 -4.20 2.67 24.33
C ASP A 7 -5.21 2.12 23.31
N LEU A 8 -5.16 0.81 23.04
CA LEU A 8 -6.09 0.13 22.12
C LEU A 8 -7.54 0.20 22.62
N ARG A 9 -7.76 -0.07 23.91
CA ARG A 9 -9.11 0.00 24.51
C ARG A 9 -9.67 1.42 24.49
N THR A 10 -8.81 2.42 24.71
CA THR A 10 -9.21 3.83 24.68
C THR A 10 -9.54 4.27 23.25
N TYR A 11 -8.73 3.86 22.27
CA TYR A 11 -9.01 4.11 20.86
C TYR A 11 -10.35 3.51 20.43
N ILE A 12 -10.59 2.22 20.73
CA ILE A 12 -11.85 1.54 20.40
C ILE A 12 -13.02 2.27 21.07
N ARG A 13 -12.92 2.65 22.34
CA ARG A 13 -14.02 3.34 23.03
C ARG A 13 -14.33 4.74 22.48
N LEU A 14 -13.33 5.44 21.95
CA LEU A 14 -13.48 6.81 21.45
C LEU A 14 -13.97 6.87 19.99
N ASP A 15 -13.57 5.91 19.16
CA ASP A 15 -13.79 5.93 17.71
C ASP A 15 -14.86 4.91 17.26
N PHE A 16 -15.19 3.91 18.09
CA PHE A 16 -16.16 2.88 17.72
C PHE A 16 -17.59 3.42 17.70
N ARG A 17 -18.16 3.52 16.51
CA ARG A 17 -19.58 3.80 16.27
C ARG A 17 -20.17 2.65 15.45
N PRO A 18 -21.16 1.90 15.94
CA PRO A 18 -21.67 0.72 15.24
C PRO A 18 -22.20 1.05 13.84
N GLY A 19 -22.86 2.20 13.67
CA GLY A 19 -23.36 2.64 12.37
C GLY A 19 -22.26 2.91 11.34
N LEU A 20 -21.11 3.46 11.77
CA LEU A 20 -19.96 3.67 10.90
C LEU A 20 -19.39 2.35 10.39
N TYR A 21 -19.15 1.40 11.31
CA TYR A 21 -18.59 0.09 10.94
C TYR A 21 -19.56 -0.70 10.05
N ALA A 22 -20.87 -0.64 10.32
CA ALA A 22 -21.88 -1.28 9.47
C ALA A 22 -21.91 -0.66 8.06
N ALA A 23 -21.87 0.67 7.95
CA ALA A 23 -21.86 1.35 6.65
C ALA A 23 -20.55 1.08 5.88
N THR A 24 -19.41 1.08 6.57
CA THR A 24 -18.11 0.73 5.97
C THR A 24 -18.07 -0.73 5.53
N ALA A 25 -18.62 -1.66 6.31
CA ALA A 25 -18.74 -3.06 5.91
C ALA A 25 -19.64 -3.23 4.69
N GLY A 26 -20.76 -2.49 4.63
CA GLY A 26 -21.63 -2.46 3.44
C GLY A 26 -20.92 -1.90 2.21
N TRP A 27 -20.11 -0.84 2.38
CA TRP A 27 -19.29 -0.28 1.31
C TRP A 27 -18.24 -1.27 0.80
N LEU A 28 -17.51 -1.94 1.71
CA LEU A 28 -16.56 -3.00 1.36
C LEU A 28 -17.24 -4.17 0.64
N ALA A 29 -18.37 -4.64 1.16
CA ALA A 29 -19.14 -5.71 0.52
C ALA A 29 -19.59 -5.33 -0.90
N LEU A 30 -20.01 -4.08 -1.11
CA LEU A 30 -20.37 -3.57 -2.43
C LEU A 30 -19.14 -3.56 -3.36
N LEU A 31 -18.00 -3.02 -2.91
CA LEU A 31 -16.77 -2.98 -3.70
C LEU A 31 -16.31 -4.37 -4.12
N LEU A 32 -16.27 -5.31 -3.17
CA LEU A 32 -15.90 -6.70 -3.43
C LEU A 32 -16.89 -7.38 -4.37
N THR A 33 -18.19 -7.20 -4.15
CA THR A 33 -19.22 -7.76 -5.04
C THR A 33 -19.06 -7.22 -6.45
N VAL A 34 -18.85 -5.90 -6.60
CA VAL A 34 -18.68 -5.28 -7.91
C VAL A 34 -17.43 -5.82 -8.60
N ASN A 35 -16.31 -5.93 -7.88
CA ASN A 35 -15.08 -6.43 -8.45
C ASN A 35 -15.20 -7.91 -8.87
N TYR A 36 -15.71 -8.78 -8.00
CA TYR A 36 -15.81 -10.21 -8.28
C TYR A 36 -16.90 -10.58 -9.29
N TRP A 37 -18.05 -9.89 -9.30
CA TRP A 37 -19.14 -10.21 -10.22
C TRP A 37 -19.00 -9.56 -11.60
N PHE A 38 -18.57 -8.30 -11.66
CA PHE A 38 -18.44 -7.58 -12.93
C PHE A 38 -17.02 -7.63 -13.51
N ASN A 39 -16.08 -8.23 -12.77
CA ASN A 39 -14.66 -8.24 -13.09
C ASN A 39 -14.14 -6.83 -13.43
N ALA A 40 -14.55 -5.83 -12.65
CA ALA A 40 -14.44 -4.42 -13.02
C ALA A 40 -12.99 -3.98 -13.24
N GLU A 41 -12.04 -4.48 -12.44
CA GLU A 41 -10.62 -4.20 -12.60
C GLU A 41 -10.08 -4.78 -13.91
N ASP A 42 -10.13 -6.11 -14.07
CA ASP A 42 -9.62 -6.80 -15.26
C ASP A 42 -10.30 -6.33 -16.56
N ALA A 43 -11.63 -6.18 -16.54
CA ALA A 43 -12.41 -5.95 -17.74
C ALA A 43 -12.39 -4.49 -18.21
N TRP A 44 -12.21 -3.52 -17.30
CA TRP A 44 -12.33 -2.09 -17.63
C TRP A 44 -11.02 -1.32 -17.43
N ILE A 45 -10.24 -1.67 -16.42
CA ILE A 45 -9.00 -0.96 -16.08
C ILE A 45 -7.82 -1.59 -16.82
N ASP A 46 -7.61 -2.90 -16.65
CA ASP A 46 -6.41 -3.58 -17.13
C ASP A 46 -6.35 -3.78 -18.65
N VAL A 47 -7.49 -3.66 -19.35
CA VAL A 47 -7.51 -3.58 -20.82
C VAL A 47 -6.67 -2.41 -21.35
N HIS A 48 -6.49 -1.36 -20.54
CA HIS A 48 -5.69 -0.19 -20.90
C HIS A 48 -4.22 -0.30 -20.47
N GLN A 49 -3.76 -1.48 -20.05
CA GLN A 49 -2.38 -1.71 -19.61
C GLN A 49 -1.35 -1.15 -20.59
N GLY A 50 -0.40 -0.37 -20.05
CA GLY A 50 0.64 0.30 -20.84
C GLY A 50 0.22 1.63 -21.48
N GLN A 51 -1.05 2.02 -21.43
CA GLN A 51 -1.52 3.32 -21.92
C GLN A 51 -1.47 4.40 -20.82
N PRO A 52 -1.28 5.68 -21.17
CA PRO A 52 -1.28 6.78 -20.20
C PRO A 52 -2.59 6.94 -19.40
N ILE A 53 -3.70 6.41 -19.92
CA ILE A 53 -5.00 6.44 -19.24
C ILE A 53 -5.08 5.46 -18.06
N TRP A 54 -4.22 4.43 -18.02
CA TRP A 54 -4.30 3.36 -17.02
C TRP A 54 -4.09 3.86 -15.58
N PRO A 55 -3.05 4.66 -15.26
CA PRO A 55 -2.94 5.32 -13.95
C PRO A 55 -4.14 6.22 -13.60
N VAL A 56 -4.81 6.82 -14.60
CA VAL A 56 -5.97 7.70 -14.37
C VAL A 56 -7.20 6.89 -13.98
N LEU A 57 -7.38 5.70 -14.56
CA LEU A 57 -8.45 4.77 -14.17
C LEU A 57 -8.24 4.25 -12.74
N TYR A 58 -7.00 3.87 -12.39
CA TYR A 58 -6.65 3.53 -11.00
C TYR A 58 -6.89 4.70 -10.04
N PHE A 59 -6.61 5.94 -10.46
CA PHE A 59 -6.93 7.12 -9.66
C PHE A 59 -8.43 7.23 -9.40
N GLY A 60 -9.28 7.04 -10.41
CA GLY A 60 -10.73 7.02 -10.24
C GLY A 60 -11.19 5.95 -9.26
N LEU A 61 -10.67 4.73 -9.39
CA LEU A 61 -10.97 3.61 -8.50
C LEU A 61 -10.59 3.93 -7.05
N TYR A 62 -9.32 4.23 -6.79
CA TYR A 62 -8.82 4.47 -5.43
C TYR A 62 -9.41 5.75 -4.82
N ALA A 63 -9.65 6.80 -5.62
CA ALA A 63 -10.32 8.00 -5.14
C ALA A 63 -11.75 7.71 -4.68
N THR A 64 -12.51 6.89 -5.42
CA THR A 64 -13.86 6.48 -5.01
C THR A 64 -13.80 5.67 -3.71
N ILE A 65 -12.92 4.66 -3.64
CA ILE A 65 -12.76 3.82 -2.44
C ILE A 65 -12.43 4.67 -1.21
N TYR A 66 -11.42 5.54 -1.35
CA TYR A 66 -10.93 6.36 -0.25
C TYR A 66 -11.91 7.46 0.15
N TYR A 67 -12.39 8.28 -0.79
CA TYR A 67 -13.24 9.43 -0.47
C TYR A 67 -14.63 9.04 0.01
N VAL A 68 -15.23 7.95 -0.50
CA VAL A 68 -16.49 7.43 0.06
C VAL A 68 -16.28 6.98 1.51
N SER A 69 -15.14 6.33 1.80
CA SER A 69 -14.82 5.93 3.16
C SER A 69 -14.58 7.12 4.09
N VAL A 70 -13.89 8.16 3.63
CA VAL A 70 -13.74 9.43 4.37
C VAL A 70 -15.10 10.11 4.56
N TRP A 71 -15.99 10.05 3.57
CA TRP A 71 -17.34 10.61 3.67
C TRP A 71 -18.16 9.89 4.74
N LEU A 72 -18.15 8.56 4.75
CA LEU A 72 -18.77 7.78 5.83
C LEU A 72 -18.21 8.20 7.19
N TRP A 73 -16.89 8.26 7.34
CA TRP A 73 -16.26 8.66 8.59
C TRP A 73 -16.65 10.08 9.03
N THR A 74 -16.62 11.06 8.12
CA THR A 74 -16.99 12.45 8.41
C THR A 74 -18.48 12.64 8.67
N TYR A 75 -19.34 11.86 8.04
CA TYR A 75 -20.79 11.84 8.28
C TYR A 75 -21.09 11.38 9.69
N PHE A 76 -20.59 10.20 10.08
CA PHE A 76 -20.83 9.66 11.41
C PHE A 76 -20.17 10.46 12.52
N HIS A 77 -19.05 11.14 12.27
CA HIS A 77 -18.35 11.98 13.25
C HIS A 77 -18.76 13.47 13.21
N HIS A 78 -19.72 13.85 12.35
CA HIS A 78 -20.15 15.24 12.13
C HIS A 78 -18.99 16.21 11.81
N ARG A 79 -17.97 15.73 11.08
CA ARG A 79 -16.76 16.50 10.73
C ARG A 79 -16.72 16.93 9.27
N GLN A 80 -17.85 17.42 8.77
CA GLN A 80 -17.99 17.87 7.37
C GLN A 80 -17.06 19.04 7.01
N GLY A 81 -16.59 19.80 8.00
CA GLY A 81 -15.59 20.86 7.80
C GLY A 81 -14.27 20.37 7.18
N LEU A 82 -13.97 19.07 7.27
CA LEU A 82 -12.79 18.47 6.64
C LEU A 82 -12.77 18.70 5.12
N TRP A 83 -13.92 18.61 4.45
CA TRP A 83 -14.04 18.77 3.00
C TRP A 83 -13.70 20.18 2.50
N ARG A 84 -13.66 21.17 3.41
CA ARG A 84 -13.25 22.54 3.11
C ARG A 84 -11.75 22.79 3.36
N SER A 85 -11.04 21.80 3.91
CA SER A 85 -9.62 21.92 4.25
C SER A 85 -8.75 21.73 3.02
N GLY A 86 -8.12 22.80 2.52
CA GLY A 86 -7.07 22.69 1.49
C GLY A 86 -5.93 21.71 1.86
N PRO A 87 -5.44 21.72 3.11
CA PRO A 87 -4.45 20.75 3.59
C PRO A 87 -4.87 19.28 3.49
N PHE A 88 -6.17 18.98 3.56
CA PHE A 88 -6.70 17.63 3.37
C PHE A 88 -6.57 17.21 1.91
N TRP A 89 -7.13 18.01 0.99
CA TRP A 89 -7.10 17.73 -0.45
C TRP A 89 -5.69 17.60 -1.01
N LEU A 90 -4.76 18.44 -0.54
CA LEU A 90 -3.37 18.37 -0.97
C LEU A 90 -2.72 17.03 -0.56
N ARG A 91 -2.91 16.61 0.70
CA ARG A 91 -2.33 15.35 1.20
C ARG A 91 -3.00 14.12 0.60
N SER A 92 -4.34 14.07 0.59
CA SER A 92 -5.06 12.94 -0.02
C SER A 92 -4.79 12.84 -1.52
N GLY A 93 -4.71 13.98 -2.22
CA GLY A 93 -4.38 14.04 -3.64
C GLY A 93 -2.99 13.49 -3.94
N VAL A 94 -1.97 13.88 -3.17
CA VAL A 94 -0.60 13.35 -3.34
C VAL A 94 -0.56 11.85 -3.10
N ALA A 95 -1.19 11.34 -2.04
CA ALA A 95 -1.26 9.89 -1.81
C ALA A 95 -1.91 9.15 -2.98
N LEU A 96 -3.08 9.64 -3.42
CA LEU A 96 -3.86 9.02 -4.50
C LEU A 96 -3.07 9.03 -5.81
N VAL A 97 -2.48 10.16 -6.18
CA VAL A 97 -1.67 10.27 -7.40
C VAL A 97 -0.46 9.34 -7.33
N SER A 98 0.30 9.36 -6.23
CA SER A 98 1.48 8.49 -6.07
C SER A 98 1.14 7.01 -6.18
N TYR A 99 0.06 6.57 -5.52
CA TYR A 99 -0.35 5.17 -5.57
C TYR A 99 -0.94 4.77 -6.92
N SER A 100 -1.73 5.64 -7.55
CA SER A 100 -2.31 5.35 -8.86
C SER A 100 -1.25 5.28 -9.95
N VAL A 101 -0.22 6.13 -9.85
CA VAL A 101 0.97 6.03 -10.69
C VAL A 101 1.73 4.73 -10.38
N TYR A 102 1.87 4.33 -9.12
CA TYR A 102 2.48 3.05 -8.76
C TYR A 102 1.74 1.86 -9.39
N SER A 103 0.41 1.78 -9.24
CA SER A 103 -0.40 0.69 -9.79
C SER A 103 -0.40 0.68 -11.32
N GLY A 104 -0.45 1.86 -11.96
CA GLY A 104 -0.49 2.00 -13.42
C GLY A 104 0.89 2.15 -14.09
N PHE A 105 2.01 2.02 -13.38
CA PHE A 105 3.33 2.23 -13.98
C PHE A 105 3.74 1.01 -14.82
N TYR A 106 3.89 1.22 -16.11
CA TYR A 106 4.29 0.18 -17.06
C TYR A 106 5.74 0.31 -17.54
N GLY A 107 6.46 1.37 -17.15
CA GLY A 107 7.83 1.63 -17.63
C GLY A 107 8.84 0.54 -17.26
N HIS A 108 8.59 -0.24 -16.21
CA HIS A 108 9.47 -1.35 -15.80
C HIS A 108 9.49 -2.49 -16.83
N VAL A 109 8.42 -2.64 -17.63
CA VAL A 109 8.33 -3.68 -18.66
C VAL A 109 9.22 -3.35 -19.85
N GLU A 110 9.17 -2.10 -20.32
CA GLU A 110 10.03 -1.68 -21.42
C GLU A 110 11.51 -1.67 -21.01
N LEU A 111 11.79 -1.25 -19.78
CA LEU A 111 13.15 -1.25 -19.23
C LEU A 111 13.71 -2.67 -19.05
N SER A 112 12.88 -3.64 -18.63
CA SER A 112 13.29 -5.05 -18.56
C SER A 112 13.48 -5.69 -19.94
N ARG A 113 12.69 -5.32 -20.95
CA ARG A 113 12.88 -5.78 -22.35
C ARG A 113 14.15 -5.22 -22.98
N THR A 114 14.39 -3.92 -22.82
CA THR A 114 15.48 -3.21 -23.49
C THR A 114 16.86 -3.47 -22.89
N LEU A 115 16.96 -3.63 -21.56
CA LEU A 115 18.26 -3.74 -20.91
C LEU A 115 18.92 -5.12 -21.03
N PHE A 116 18.18 -6.24 -21.14
CA PHE A 116 18.80 -7.56 -21.00
C PHE A 116 18.27 -8.73 -21.84
N GLY A 117 17.38 -8.52 -22.82
CA GLY A 117 16.93 -9.61 -23.70
C GLY A 117 16.16 -10.73 -22.96
N GLY A 118 15.51 -11.62 -23.71
CA GLY A 118 14.50 -12.55 -23.19
C GLY A 118 14.96 -13.52 -22.08
N GLU A 119 16.27 -13.72 -21.87
CA GLU A 119 16.79 -14.72 -20.92
C GLU A 119 16.62 -14.33 -19.45
N VAL A 120 16.67 -13.02 -19.13
CA VAL A 120 16.58 -12.50 -17.75
C VAL A 120 15.31 -11.66 -17.55
N PHE A 121 14.49 -11.50 -18.60
CA PHE A 121 13.31 -10.65 -18.58
C PHE A 121 12.40 -10.93 -17.39
N VAL A 122 12.08 -12.19 -17.11
CA VAL A 122 11.16 -12.58 -16.01
C VAL A 122 11.71 -12.15 -14.65
N PHE A 123 12.99 -12.42 -14.39
CA PHE A 123 13.65 -12.06 -13.13
C PHE A 123 13.67 -10.54 -12.92
N LEU A 124 14.08 -9.79 -13.94
CA LEU A 124 14.16 -8.33 -13.88
C LEU A 124 12.79 -7.68 -13.84
N TYR A 125 11.80 -8.22 -14.56
CA TYR A 125 10.43 -7.73 -14.54
C TYR A 125 9.89 -7.69 -13.11
N TYR A 126 10.00 -8.78 -12.36
CA TYR A 126 9.53 -8.83 -10.97
C TYR A 126 10.36 -7.94 -10.04
N CYS A 127 11.70 -7.95 -10.17
CA CYS A 127 12.55 -7.10 -9.32
C CYS A 127 12.27 -5.61 -9.54
N LEU A 128 12.17 -5.18 -10.81
CA LEU A 128 11.91 -3.80 -11.18
C LEU A 128 10.48 -3.36 -10.87
N ARG A 129 9.50 -4.26 -11.02
CA ARG A 129 8.11 -4.01 -10.60
C ARG A 129 8.04 -3.66 -9.11
N ASN A 130 8.80 -4.32 -8.26
CA ASN A 130 8.81 -3.98 -6.83
C ASN A 130 9.66 -2.74 -6.54
N LEU A 131 10.79 -2.56 -7.22
CA LEU A 131 11.68 -1.41 -7.02
C LEU A 131 11.14 -0.08 -7.59
N GLN A 132 10.21 -0.12 -8.55
CA GLN A 132 9.61 1.10 -9.11
C GLN A 132 8.93 1.96 -8.05
N SER A 133 8.48 1.35 -6.94
CA SER A 133 7.92 2.02 -5.77
C SER A 133 8.84 3.09 -5.18
N ILE A 134 10.16 3.00 -5.39
CA ILE A 134 11.11 4.07 -5.04
C ILE A 134 10.76 5.36 -5.79
N LEU A 135 10.47 5.24 -7.09
CA LEU A 135 10.21 6.38 -7.98
C LEU A 135 8.76 6.84 -7.91
N THR A 136 7.81 5.94 -7.69
CA THR A 136 6.37 6.26 -7.74
C THR A 136 5.78 6.59 -6.36
N ILE A 137 6.34 6.06 -5.27
CA ILE A 137 5.86 6.30 -3.90
C ILE A 137 6.91 7.05 -3.08
N VAL A 138 8.09 6.47 -2.89
CA VAL A 138 9.07 6.99 -1.92
C VAL A 138 9.54 8.39 -2.31
N LEU A 139 9.93 8.58 -3.57
CA LEU A 139 10.45 9.85 -4.08
C LEU A 139 9.39 10.96 -4.04
N PRO A 140 8.16 10.80 -4.56
CA PRO A 140 7.12 11.82 -4.46
C PRO A 140 6.77 12.18 -3.02
N LEU A 141 6.66 11.20 -2.11
CA LEU A 141 6.40 11.46 -0.71
C LEU A 141 7.58 12.16 -0.01
N TYR A 142 8.82 11.81 -0.36
CA TYR A 142 10.01 12.48 0.17
C TYR A 142 10.11 13.93 -0.31
N VAL A 143 9.85 14.19 -1.59
CA VAL A 143 9.79 15.54 -2.15
C VAL A 143 8.67 16.34 -1.46
N PHE A 144 7.49 15.77 -1.34
CA PHE A 144 6.37 16.40 -0.64
C PHE A 144 6.70 16.72 0.82
N TYR A 145 7.31 15.77 1.53
CA TYR A 145 7.78 15.98 2.89
C TYR A 145 8.77 17.14 2.97
N ARG A 146 9.78 17.20 2.09
CA ARG A 146 10.81 18.24 2.11
C ARG A 146 10.25 19.64 1.80
N LEU A 147 9.29 19.74 0.88
CA LEU A 147 8.77 21.01 0.41
C LEU A 147 7.61 21.54 1.27
N VAL A 148 6.75 20.67 1.79
CA VAL A 148 5.49 21.07 2.45
C VAL A 148 5.54 20.84 3.96
N ASP A 149 5.89 19.63 4.40
CA ASP A 149 5.76 19.23 5.81
C ASP A 149 7.00 19.57 6.66
N HIS A 150 8.21 19.39 6.13
CA HIS A 150 9.48 19.61 6.84
C HIS A 150 9.66 21.05 7.33
N PRO A 151 9.32 22.11 6.55
CA PRO A 151 9.39 23.48 7.05
C PRO A 151 8.45 23.74 8.22
N SER A 152 7.33 23.01 8.28
CA SER A 152 6.28 23.20 9.28
C SER A 152 6.48 22.33 10.54
N ARG A 153 7.10 21.14 10.41
CA ARG A 153 7.35 20.19 11.51
C ARG A 153 8.58 19.31 11.23
N PRO A 154 9.66 19.40 12.03
CA PRO A 154 10.83 18.53 11.91
C PRO A 154 10.60 17.14 12.52
N LEU A 155 9.40 16.55 12.37
CA LEU A 155 9.21 15.14 12.67
C LEU A 155 9.95 14.32 11.61
N ALA A 156 10.60 13.24 12.02
CA ALA A 156 11.23 12.29 11.09
C ALA A 156 10.24 11.84 10.00
N PHE A 157 10.74 11.69 8.77
CA PHE A 157 10.01 11.33 7.55
C PHE A 157 8.88 10.32 7.82
N TYR A 158 7.66 10.84 7.96
CA TYR A 158 6.42 10.10 8.24
C TYR A 158 6.53 8.94 9.23
N GLY A 159 7.32 9.10 10.31
CA GLY A 159 7.45 8.07 11.34
C GLY A 159 8.42 6.92 11.02
N MET A 160 9.25 7.03 9.97
CA MET A 160 10.38 6.13 9.67
C MET A 160 11.53 6.18 10.70
N THR A 161 11.25 6.56 11.95
CA THR A 161 12.20 6.41 13.04
C THR A 161 11.88 5.14 13.81
N PRO A 162 12.78 4.14 13.84
CA PRO A 162 12.55 2.92 14.59
C PRO A 162 12.39 3.24 16.07
N LYS A 163 11.15 3.20 16.55
CA LYS A 163 10.85 3.28 17.98
C LYS A 163 10.84 1.87 18.54
N ARG A 164 11.66 1.60 19.56
CA ARG A 164 11.77 0.29 20.22
C ARG A 164 10.40 -0.33 20.58
N LYS A 165 9.45 0.50 21.03
CA LYS A 165 8.06 0.07 21.33
C LYS A 165 7.29 -0.36 20.07
N GLY A 166 7.46 0.35 18.96
CA GLY A 166 6.84 0.01 17.68
C GLY A 166 7.38 -1.30 17.12
N LEU A 167 8.70 -1.46 17.09
CA LEU A 167 9.37 -2.71 16.67
C LEU A 167 8.90 -3.93 17.47
N MET A 168 8.73 -3.80 18.79
CA MET A 168 8.19 -4.88 19.62
C MET A 168 6.75 -5.24 19.22
N LEU A 169 5.91 -4.26 18.89
CA LEU A 169 4.56 -4.52 18.40
C LEU A 169 4.57 -5.24 17.05
N TYR A 170 5.42 -4.82 16.11
CA TYR A 170 5.59 -5.54 14.83
C TYR A 170 6.07 -6.97 15.04
N ALA A 171 7.05 -7.19 15.92
CA ALA A 171 7.55 -8.53 16.21
C ALA A 171 6.44 -9.43 16.79
N VAL A 172 5.57 -8.89 17.65
CA VAL A 172 4.41 -9.63 18.18
C VAL A 172 3.40 -9.94 17.08
N LEU A 173 3.04 -8.96 16.24
CA LEU A 173 2.13 -9.17 15.11
C LEU A 173 2.69 -10.21 14.13
N LEU A 174 3.97 -10.13 13.81
CA LEU A 174 4.67 -11.10 12.96
C LEU A 174 4.67 -12.49 13.59
N ALA A 175 4.94 -12.59 14.90
CA ALA A 175 4.89 -13.86 15.62
C ALA A 175 3.49 -14.51 15.59
N PHE A 176 2.41 -13.71 15.60
CA PHE A 176 1.05 -14.21 15.40
C PHE A 176 0.76 -14.61 13.95
N MET A 177 1.42 -13.98 12.97
CA MET A 177 1.29 -14.35 11.56
C MET A 177 2.03 -15.66 11.22
N ILE A 178 3.17 -15.94 11.86
CA ILE A 178 3.96 -17.17 11.62
C ILE A 178 3.11 -18.45 11.64
N PRO A 179 2.30 -18.76 12.67
CA PRO A 179 1.51 -19.99 12.68
C PRO A 179 0.45 -20.01 11.58
N LEU A 180 -0.17 -18.87 11.28
CA LEU A 180 -1.18 -18.78 10.21
C LEU A 180 -0.55 -19.01 8.83
N ILE A 181 0.59 -18.37 8.55
CA ILE A 181 1.35 -18.54 7.31
C ILE A 181 1.87 -19.98 7.21
N THR A 182 2.34 -20.56 8.31
CA THR A 182 2.81 -21.95 8.34
C THR A 182 1.66 -22.91 7.99
N LEU A 183 0.48 -22.73 8.58
CA LEU A 183 -0.69 -23.55 8.25
C LEU A 183 -1.15 -23.35 6.80
N ALA A 184 -1.14 -22.11 6.31
CA ALA A 184 -1.49 -21.77 4.93
C ALA A 184 -0.48 -22.32 3.92
N SER A 185 0.80 -22.44 4.27
CA SER A 185 1.86 -22.93 3.39
C SER A 185 1.67 -24.37 2.90
N PHE A 186 0.82 -25.15 3.57
CA PHE A 186 0.44 -26.49 3.15
C PHE A 186 -0.77 -26.53 2.21
N GLN A 187 -1.42 -25.39 1.94
CA GLN A 187 -2.59 -25.31 1.08
C GLN A 187 -2.19 -25.04 -0.37
N PRO A 188 -2.65 -25.83 -1.35
CA PRO A 188 -2.32 -25.65 -2.77
C PRO A 188 -2.69 -24.27 -3.30
N ASP A 189 -3.87 -23.75 -2.91
CA ASP A 189 -4.36 -22.43 -3.35
C ASP A 189 -3.47 -21.28 -2.85
N PHE A 190 -2.91 -21.43 -1.64
CA PHE A 190 -1.97 -20.46 -1.08
C PHE A 190 -0.64 -20.49 -1.85
N LEU A 191 -0.12 -21.67 -2.15
CA LEU A 191 1.10 -21.85 -2.95
C LEU A 191 0.94 -21.35 -4.39
N ALA A 192 -0.26 -21.47 -4.98
CA ALA A 192 -0.54 -20.96 -6.32
C ALA A 192 -0.63 -19.43 -6.39
N SER A 193 -1.04 -18.79 -5.28
CA SER A 193 -1.21 -17.34 -5.20
C SER A 193 0.05 -16.60 -4.75
N TYR A 194 0.93 -17.27 -4.00
CA TYR A 194 2.15 -16.65 -3.49
C TYR A 194 3.24 -16.62 -4.58
N PRO A 195 3.75 -15.45 -4.96
CA PRO A 195 4.80 -15.35 -5.97
C PRO A 195 6.11 -15.88 -5.38
N THR A 196 6.38 -17.17 -5.57
CA THR A 196 7.65 -17.80 -5.21
C THR A 196 8.67 -17.57 -6.32
N TYR A 197 9.95 -17.43 -5.96
CA TYR A 197 11.03 -17.48 -6.95
C TYR A 197 10.93 -18.77 -7.77
N HIS A 198 10.70 -18.63 -9.08
CA HIS A 198 10.83 -19.74 -10.00
C HIS A 198 12.26 -19.75 -10.56
N PRO A 199 12.91 -20.93 -10.66
CA PRO A 199 14.20 -21.05 -11.33
C PRO A 199 14.10 -20.45 -12.73
N THR A 200 14.92 -19.43 -12.98
CA THR A 200 15.02 -18.76 -14.29
C THR A 200 16.43 -18.89 -14.82
N ASN A 201 16.64 -18.61 -16.10
CA ASN A 201 17.97 -18.57 -16.71
C ASN A 201 18.87 -17.44 -16.17
N ALA A 202 18.37 -16.61 -15.23
CA ALA A 202 19.11 -15.51 -14.64
C ALA A 202 20.39 -15.96 -13.93
N SER A 203 20.37 -17.09 -13.21
CA SER A 203 21.55 -17.62 -12.50
C SER A 203 22.66 -18.01 -13.48
N ALA A 204 22.29 -18.72 -14.55
CA ALA A 204 23.19 -19.09 -15.64
C ALA A 204 23.73 -17.85 -16.39
N PHE A 205 22.86 -16.87 -16.66
CA PHE A 205 23.23 -15.62 -17.35
C PHE A 205 24.24 -14.78 -16.55
N PHE A 206 24.00 -14.60 -15.24
CA PHE A 206 24.90 -13.84 -14.38
C PHE A 206 26.12 -14.64 -13.91
N GLY A 207 26.19 -15.94 -14.20
CA GLY A 207 27.27 -16.82 -13.74
C GLY A 207 27.31 -16.96 -12.21
N VAL A 208 26.15 -16.83 -11.55
CA VAL A 208 26.04 -16.91 -10.09
C VAL A 208 25.23 -18.13 -9.65
N PRO A 209 25.48 -18.66 -8.45
CA PRO A 209 24.63 -19.69 -7.88
C PRO A 209 23.17 -19.23 -7.75
N GLU A 210 22.23 -20.16 -7.93
CA GLU A 210 20.79 -19.88 -7.91
C GLU A 210 20.29 -19.24 -6.60
N TRP A 211 20.91 -19.57 -5.46
CA TRP A 211 20.56 -18.97 -4.18
C TRP A 211 20.79 -17.44 -4.16
N VAL A 212 21.71 -16.92 -4.98
CA VAL A 212 21.98 -15.48 -5.07
C VAL A 212 20.82 -14.79 -5.78
N THR A 213 20.38 -15.31 -6.92
CA THR A 213 19.22 -14.77 -7.65
C THR A 213 17.94 -14.91 -6.85
N ALA A 214 17.75 -16.03 -6.14
CA ALA A 214 16.63 -16.19 -5.21
C ALA A 214 16.67 -15.13 -4.09
N LEU A 215 17.82 -14.95 -3.43
CA LEU A 215 17.97 -13.94 -2.38
C LEU A 215 17.67 -12.51 -2.88
N ILE A 216 18.15 -12.15 -4.07
CA ILE A 216 17.87 -10.83 -4.66
C ILE A 216 16.37 -10.66 -4.95
N TYR A 217 15.73 -11.69 -5.53
CA TYR A 217 14.29 -11.67 -5.77
C TYR A 217 13.52 -11.44 -4.46
N GLU A 218 13.84 -12.20 -3.41
CA GLU A 218 13.20 -12.10 -2.10
C GLU A 218 13.44 -10.73 -1.45
N LEU A 219 14.62 -10.13 -1.61
CA LEU A 219 14.90 -8.77 -1.14
C LEU A 219 14.10 -7.71 -1.92
N CYS A 220 13.98 -7.86 -3.25
CA CYS A 220 13.16 -6.97 -4.07
C CYS A 220 11.67 -7.12 -3.75
N TYR A 221 11.19 -8.33 -3.53
CA TYR A 221 9.81 -8.57 -3.06
C TYR A 221 9.58 -8.00 -1.66
N GLY A 222 10.49 -8.29 -0.73
CA GLY A 222 10.48 -7.77 0.63
C GLY A 222 10.57 -6.24 0.70
N TRP A 223 11.17 -5.59 -0.29
CA TRP A 223 11.21 -4.14 -0.40
C TRP A 223 9.82 -3.53 -0.48
N ASP A 224 8.86 -4.14 -1.17
CA ASP A 224 7.55 -3.54 -1.44
C ASP A 224 6.72 -3.26 -0.16
N PHE A 225 7.04 -3.97 0.93
CA PHE A 225 6.49 -3.69 2.25
C PHE A 225 6.85 -2.28 2.76
N VAL A 226 8.06 -1.77 2.45
CA VAL A 226 8.54 -0.48 2.97
C VAL A 226 7.78 0.70 2.37
N PRO A 227 7.65 0.86 1.03
CA PRO A 227 6.83 1.90 0.40
C PRO A 227 5.34 1.78 0.75
N THR A 228 4.80 0.56 0.80
CA THR A 228 3.40 0.34 1.18
C THR A 228 3.13 0.84 2.60
N GLU A 229 3.97 0.43 3.55
CA GLU A 229 3.85 0.88 4.94
C GLU A 229 4.11 2.39 5.07
N LEU A 230 5.07 2.93 4.30
CA LEU A 230 5.30 4.37 4.23
C LEU A 230 4.06 5.12 3.77
N LEU A 231 3.38 4.66 2.73
CA LEU A 231 2.19 5.33 2.20
C LEU A 231 1.02 5.23 3.18
N PHE A 232 0.62 4.03 3.56
CA PHE A 232 -0.60 3.81 4.34
C PHE A 232 -0.42 4.20 5.80
N ARG A 233 0.65 3.75 6.46
CA ARG A 233 0.85 4.06 7.88
C ARG A 233 1.62 5.34 8.08
N GLY A 234 2.69 5.54 7.31
CA GLY A 234 3.50 6.74 7.44
C GLY A 234 2.71 7.98 7.01
N PHE A 235 2.34 8.06 5.75
CA PHE A 235 1.81 9.27 5.17
C PHE A 235 0.33 9.45 5.48
N LEU A 236 -0.49 8.44 5.20
CA LEU A 236 -1.93 8.53 5.44
C LEU A 236 -2.22 8.57 6.94
N VAL A 237 -1.73 7.64 7.78
CA VAL A 237 -2.04 7.72 9.24
C VAL A 237 -1.26 8.85 9.94
N ILE A 238 0.08 8.84 9.91
CA ILE A 238 0.88 9.79 10.71
C ILE A 238 0.90 11.16 10.04
N GLY A 239 1.13 11.24 8.73
CA GLY A 239 1.15 12.50 7.98
C GLY A 239 -0.20 13.23 8.02
N MET A 240 -1.32 12.52 7.84
CA MET A 240 -2.64 13.16 7.93
C MET A 240 -3.13 13.42 9.35
N SER A 241 -2.54 12.79 10.39
CA SER A 241 -2.85 13.14 11.78
C SER A 241 -2.62 14.62 12.09
N ALA A 242 -1.75 15.28 11.32
CA ALA A 242 -1.53 16.73 11.37
C ALA A 242 -2.73 17.54 10.85
N ALA A 243 -3.45 17.03 9.85
CA ALA A 243 -4.65 17.64 9.31
C ALA A 243 -5.89 17.31 10.17
N PHE A 244 -5.99 16.07 10.67
CA PHE A 244 -7.03 15.64 11.61
C PHE A 244 -6.71 14.27 12.23
N ARG A 245 -6.95 14.12 13.53
CA ARG A 245 -6.89 12.81 14.23
C ARG A 245 -8.18 12.05 13.95
N GLY A 246 -8.15 10.93 13.23
CA GLY A 246 -9.39 10.16 13.02
C GLY A 246 -9.41 8.97 12.08
N PRO A 247 -8.93 9.03 10.84
CA PRO A 247 -9.41 8.08 9.84
C PRO A 247 -8.42 6.94 9.57
N VAL A 248 -8.18 6.05 10.53
CA VAL A 248 -7.52 4.78 10.17
C VAL A 248 -8.44 3.96 9.26
N LEU A 249 -9.76 4.05 9.47
CA LEU A 249 -10.76 3.25 8.77
C LEU A 249 -10.79 3.49 7.25
N PRO A 250 -10.81 4.73 6.70
CA PRO A 250 -10.72 4.95 5.26
C PRO A 250 -9.43 4.43 4.61
N MET A 251 -8.34 4.34 5.37
CA MET A 251 -7.07 3.80 4.87
C MET A 251 -7.14 2.28 4.79
N VAL A 252 -7.77 1.64 5.78
CA VAL A 252 -8.01 0.19 5.78
C VAL A 252 -8.95 -0.24 4.66
N VAL A 253 -9.90 0.61 4.25
CA VAL A 253 -10.79 0.31 3.13
C VAL A 253 -10.08 0.43 1.78
N TRP A 254 -9.09 1.31 1.69
CA TRP A 254 -8.29 1.45 0.48
C TRP A 254 -7.23 0.34 0.36
N TYR A 255 -6.56 0.00 1.47
CA TYR A 255 -5.58 -1.08 1.51
C TYR A 255 -6.17 -2.40 1.01
#